data_AF-A0A2E5EWW0-F1
#
_entry.id   AF-A0A2E5EWW0-F1
#
_cell.length_a   1.000
_cell.length_b   1.000
_cell.length_c   1.000
_cell.angle_alpha   90.00
_cell.angle_beta   90.00
_cell.angle_gamma   90.00
#
_symmetry.space_group_name_H-M   'P 1'
#
loop_
_entity.id
_entity.type
_entity.pdbx_description
1 polymer ?
#
loop_
_entity_poly.entity_id
_entity_poly.type
_entity_poly.pdbx_seq_one_letter_code
_entity_poly.pdbx_strand_id
1 'polypeptide(L)'
;MSQDNHSDHFVVPVKFYYGTFITLLIMTVVTVVVAKFAIFDFGPQLNILIAMLIATFKATLVILFFMGVKWDSPVIKVCIAGSLLFFSIFIFFTVADVETRGDIYEIEANVVNIKSPVRPMTDGDVHSGHGGSSDH
;
A
#
# COMPACT_ATOMS: atom_id res chain seq x y z
N MET A 1 3.68 56.37 -18.48
CA MET A 1 4.29 55.66 -17.34
C MET A 1 4.05 54.17 -17.55
N SER A 2 5.05 53.47 -18.07
CA SER A 2 5.02 52.01 -18.23
C SER A 2 5.43 51.40 -16.88
N GLN A 3 4.51 50.73 -16.19
CA GLN A 3 4.83 49.99 -14.97
C GLN A 3 5.29 48.58 -15.35
N ASP A 4 6.60 48.38 -15.38
CA ASP A 4 7.23 47.06 -15.45
C ASP A 4 7.02 46.35 -14.11
N ASN A 5 5.99 45.51 -14.06
CA ASN A 5 5.75 44.60 -12.94
C ASN A 5 6.60 43.36 -13.15
N HIS A 6 7.88 43.44 -12.75
CA HIS A 6 8.73 42.26 -12.60
C HIS A 6 8.15 41.39 -11.48
N SER A 7 7.46 40.33 -11.89
CA SER A 7 6.98 39.26 -11.02
C SER A 7 8.20 38.56 -10.44
N ASP A 8 8.50 38.83 -9.18
CA ASP A 8 9.48 38.08 -8.40
C ASP A 8 9.00 36.62 -8.30
N HIS A 9 9.50 35.78 -9.21
CA HIS A 9 9.30 34.34 -9.17
C HIS A 9 10.00 33.81 -7.92
N PHE A 10 9.23 33.56 -6.85
CA PHE A 10 9.69 32.84 -5.66
C PHE A 10 10.00 31.38 -6.06
N VAL A 11 11.20 31.17 -6.59
CA VAL A 11 11.71 29.85 -6.96
C VAL A 11 12.25 29.17 -5.72
N VAL A 12 11.63 28.05 -5.34
CA VAL A 12 12.11 27.20 -4.26
C VAL A 12 13.55 26.76 -4.60
N PRO A 13 14.54 27.02 -3.73
CA PRO A 13 15.94 26.83 -4.09
C PRO A 13 16.26 25.37 -4.40
N VAL A 14 17.02 25.18 -5.48
CA VAL A 14 17.39 23.87 -6.06
C VAL A 14 18.00 22.86 -5.08
N LYS A 15 18.54 23.36 -3.96
CA LYS A 15 19.17 22.56 -2.89
C LYS A 15 18.19 21.59 -2.22
N PHE A 16 16.91 21.93 -2.12
CA PHE A 16 15.91 21.04 -1.52
C PHE A 16 15.62 19.81 -2.39
N TYR A 17 15.63 19.94 -3.71
CA TYR A 17 15.44 18.81 -4.63
C TYR A 17 16.59 17.81 -4.59
N TYR A 18 17.83 18.28 -4.44
CA TYR A 18 18.99 17.40 -4.28
C TYR A 18 18.99 16.67 -2.93
N GLY A 19 18.63 17.36 -1.84
CA GLY A 19 18.53 16.73 -0.52
C GLY A 19 17.48 15.62 -0.46
N THR A 20 16.34 15.82 -1.13
CA THR A 20 15.30 14.80 -1.21
C THR A 20 15.67 13.65 -2.15
N PHE A 21 16.31 13.92 -3.30
CA PHE A 21 16.82 12.88 -4.19
C PHE A 21 17.75 11.90 -3.46
N ILE A 22 18.70 12.42 -2.68
CA ILE A 22 19.61 11.60 -1.87
C ILE A 22 18.85 10.82 -0.79
N THR A 23 17.90 11.47 -0.11
CA THR A 23 17.06 10.81 0.91
C THR A 23 16.27 9.64 0.32
N LEU A 24 15.69 9.81 -0.88
CA LEU A 24 14.96 8.76 -1.58
C LEU A 24 15.86 7.62 -2.03
N LEU A 25 17.08 7.94 -2.48
CA LEU A 25 18.07 6.94 -2.87
C LEU A 25 18.49 6.08 -1.67
N ILE A 26 18.80 6.71 -0.54
CA ILE A 26 19.12 6.02 0.71
C ILE A 26 17.96 5.12 1.14
N MET A 27 16.73 5.64 1.17
CA MET A 27 15.59 4.81 1.56
C MET A 27 15.31 3.67 0.60
N THR A 28 15.55 3.85 -0.70
CA THR A 28 15.40 2.77 -1.68
C THR A 28 16.43 1.66 -1.43
N VAL A 29 17.68 2.02 -1.12
CA VAL A 29 18.70 1.06 -0.72
C VAL A 29 18.28 0.33 0.55
N VAL A 30 17.79 1.04 1.57
CA VAL A 30 17.28 0.43 2.80
C VAL A 30 16.13 -0.56 2.52
N THR A 31 15.17 -0.21 1.66
CA THR A 31 14.07 -1.10 1.29
C THR A 31 14.58 -2.33 0.54
N VAL A 32 15.52 -2.18 -0.40
CA VAL A 32 16.09 -3.33 -1.13
C VAL A 32 16.90 -4.22 -0.20
N VAL A 33 17.67 -3.63 0.73
CA VAL A 33 18.38 -4.38 1.76
C VAL A 33 17.37 -5.14 2.60
N VAL A 34 16.34 -4.51 3.16
CA VAL A 34 15.35 -5.25 3.96
C VAL A 34 14.61 -6.30 3.13
N ALA A 35 14.25 -6.02 1.88
CA ALA A 35 13.58 -7.00 1.02
C ALA A 35 14.47 -8.20 0.66
N LYS A 36 15.80 -8.00 0.53
CA LYS A 36 16.75 -9.08 0.18
C LYS A 36 17.40 -9.75 1.39
N PHE A 37 17.55 -9.01 2.48
CA PHE A 37 18.15 -9.41 3.76
C PHE A 37 17.09 -9.58 4.86
N ALA A 38 15.80 -9.72 4.53
CA ALA A 38 14.77 -10.32 5.41
C ALA A 38 15.12 -11.80 5.60
N ILE A 39 16.22 -11.97 6.31
CA ILE A 39 16.87 -13.16 6.80
C ILE A 39 16.22 -13.38 8.17
N PHE A 40 16.01 -14.65 8.51
CA PHE A 40 15.25 -15.13 9.67
C PHE A 40 13.74 -15.26 9.40
N ASP A 41 13.37 -16.35 8.73
CA ASP A 41 12.29 -17.32 9.03
C ASP A 41 11.04 -16.91 9.84
N PHE A 42 10.58 -15.66 9.85
CA PHE A 42 9.37 -15.28 10.59
C PHE A 42 8.04 -15.56 9.86
N GLY A 43 8.08 -16.40 8.83
CA GLY A 43 6.90 -16.73 8.02
C GLY A 43 6.48 -15.63 7.04
N PRO A 44 5.72 -15.98 5.98
CA PRO A 44 5.38 -15.05 4.91
C PRO A 44 4.56 -13.84 5.39
N GLN A 45 3.78 -13.97 6.47
CA GLN A 45 2.94 -12.91 7.01
C GLN A 45 3.72 -11.83 7.79
N LEU A 46 4.80 -12.17 8.50
CA LEU A 46 5.55 -11.15 9.25
C LEU A 46 6.43 -10.31 8.32
N ASN A 47 6.97 -10.93 7.26
CA ASN A 47 7.77 -10.24 6.26
C ASN A 47 6.98 -9.16 5.52
N ILE A 48 5.72 -9.44 5.15
CA ILE A 48 4.87 -8.45 4.49
C ILE A 48 4.52 -7.28 5.43
N LEU A 49 4.29 -7.55 6.72
CA LEU A 49 4.00 -6.50 7.71
C LEU A 49 5.18 -5.56 7.91
N ILE A 50 6.40 -6.11 8.01
CA ILE A 50 7.64 -5.34 8.11
C ILE A 50 7.86 -4.50 6.83
N ALA A 51 7.66 -5.09 5.66
CA ALA A 51 7.77 -4.38 4.38
C ALA A 51 6.78 -3.22 4.27
N MET A 52 5.52 -3.44 4.68
CA MET A 52 4.47 -2.42 4.70
C MET A 52 4.77 -1.27 5.67
N LEU A 53 5.35 -1.56 6.84
CA LEU A 53 5.71 -0.53 7.82
C LEU A 53 6.82 0.38 7.27
N ILE A 54 7.86 -0.20 6.67
CA ILE A 54 8.95 0.57 6.04
C ILE A 54 8.43 1.37 4.84
N ALA A 55 7.56 0.78 4.02
CA ALA A 55 6.92 1.48 2.91
C ALA A 55 6.09 2.69 3.39
N THR A 56 5.36 2.54 4.49
CA THR A 56 4.56 3.62 5.09
C THR A 56 5.47 4.73 5.62
N PHE A 57 6.55 4.38 6.32
CA PHE A 57 7.53 5.36 6.79
C PHE A 57 8.16 6.15 5.63
N LYS A 58 8.44 5.49 4.50
CA LYS A 58 8.90 6.14 3.27
C LYS A 58 7.90 7.17 2.78
N ALA A 59 6.64 6.76 2.64
CA ALA A 59 5.57 7.61 2.13
C ALA A 59 5.41 8.86 2.99
N THR A 60 5.46 8.72 4.31
CA THR A 60 5.38 9.85 5.26
C THR A 60 6.54 10.85 5.06
N LEU A 61 7.78 10.37 4.92
CA LEU A 61 8.93 11.24 4.63
C LEU A 61 8.79 11.94 3.28
N VAL A 62 8.34 11.23 2.24
CA VAL A 62 8.11 11.79 0.90
C VAL A 62 7.06 12.91 0.98
N ILE A 63 5.95 12.71 1.68
CA ILE A 63 4.88 13.71 1.77
C ILE A 63 5.36 14.94 2.55
N LEU A 64 6.04 14.76 3.67
CA LEU A 64 6.53 15.87 4.50
C LEU A 64 7.60 16.73 3.79
N PHE A 65 8.55 16.09 3.10
CA PHE A 65 9.73 16.76 2.55
C PHE A 65 9.70 16.95 1.02
N PHE A 66 9.18 16.01 0.24
CA PHE A 66 9.17 16.08 -1.24
C PHE A 66 7.96 16.82 -1.80
N MET A 67 6.78 16.56 -1.25
CA MET A 67 5.58 17.35 -1.59
C MET A 67 5.65 18.77 -1.00
N GLY A 68 6.67 19.06 -0.19
CA GLY A 68 6.86 20.38 0.39
C GLY A 68 5.77 20.77 1.39
N VAL A 69 4.95 19.82 1.85
CA VAL A 69 3.83 20.06 2.79
C VAL A 69 4.29 20.83 4.01
N LYS A 70 5.51 20.58 4.49
CA LYS A 70 6.08 21.34 5.61
C LYS A 70 6.16 22.86 5.35
N TRP A 71 6.49 23.26 4.12
CA TRP A 71 6.64 24.65 3.69
C TRP A 71 5.40 25.24 3.01
N ASP A 72 4.42 24.39 2.68
CA ASP A 72 3.16 24.80 2.08
C ASP A 72 2.24 25.49 3.11
N SER A 73 1.13 26.06 2.63
CA SER A 73 0.11 26.69 3.47
C SER A 73 -0.45 25.70 4.50
N PRO A 74 -0.71 26.14 5.74
CA PRO A 74 -1.26 25.28 6.80
C PRO A 74 -2.56 24.58 6.42
N VAL A 75 -3.34 25.14 5.49
CA VAL A 75 -4.58 24.53 4.97
C VAL A 75 -4.27 23.24 4.21
N ILE A 76 -3.27 23.23 3.31
CA ILE A 76 -2.86 22.04 2.56
C ILE A 76 -2.39 20.93 3.51
N LYS A 77 -1.66 21.28 4.57
CA LYS A 77 -1.19 20.30 5.58
C LYS A 77 -2.34 19.57 6.24
N VAL A 78 -3.38 20.31 6.64
CA VAL A 78 -4.57 19.73 7.30
C VAL A 78 -5.38 18.90 6.31
N CYS A 79 -5.53 19.35 5.05
CA CYS A 79 -6.22 18.57 4.01
C CYS A 79 -5.51 17.23 3.72
N ILE A 80 -4.18 17.23 3.61
CA ILE A 80 -3.39 16.00 3.37
C ILE A 80 -3.39 15.10 4.60
N ALA A 81 -3.24 15.66 5.80
CA ALA A 81 -3.34 14.86 7.04
C ALA A 81 -4.73 14.24 7.19
N GLY A 82 -5.78 14.99 6.89
CA GLY A 82 -7.16 14.52 6.91
C GLY A 82 -7.45 13.44 5.86
N SER A 83 -6.93 13.59 4.64
CA SER A 83 -7.10 12.57 3.59
C SER A 83 -6.35 11.27 3.92
N LEU A 84 -5.14 11.36 4.49
CA LEU A 84 -4.40 10.19 4.95
C LEU A 84 -5.07 9.50 6.14
N LEU A 85 -5.58 10.27 7.11
CA LEU A 85 -6.33 9.73 8.24
C LEU A 85 -7.58 8.97 7.75
N PHE A 86 -8.36 9.62 6.89
CA PHE A 86 -9.56 9.02 6.31
C PHE A 86 -9.23 7.76 5.51
N PHE A 87 -8.20 7.81 4.66
CA PHE A 87 -7.73 6.66 3.88
C PHE A 87 -7.27 5.51 4.77
N SER A 88 -6.52 5.81 5.84
CA SER A 88 -6.05 4.78 6.78
C SER A 88 -7.21 4.07 7.48
N ILE A 89 -8.25 4.81 7.88
CA ILE A 89 -9.47 4.22 8.47
C ILE A 89 -10.20 3.37 7.42
N PHE A 90 -10.33 3.87 6.19
CA PHE A 90 -10.96 3.14 5.10
C PHE A 90 -10.26 1.80 4.80
N ILE A 91 -8.92 1.79 4.72
CA ILE A 91 -8.14 0.57 4.52
C ILE A 91 -8.30 -0.40 5.69
N PHE A 92 -8.22 0.10 6.93
CA PHE A 92 -8.39 -0.75 8.12
C PHE A 92 -9.77 -1.44 8.13
N PHE A 93 -10.82 -0.68 7.83
CA PHE A 93 -12.18 -1.22 7.75
C PHE A 93 -12.33 -2.21 6.58
N THR A 94 -11.69 -1.94 5.43
CA THR A 94 -11.71 -2.85 4.27
C THR A 94 -11.04 -4.19 4.59
N VAL A 95 -9.89 -4.17 5.28
CA VAL A 95 -9.21 -5.40 5.70
C VAL A 95 -10.07 -6.18 6.70
N ALA A 96 -10.67 -5.50 7.68
CA ALA A 96 -11.57 -6.13 8.64
C ALA A 96 -12.82 -6.75 7.97
N ASP A 97 -13.39 -6.09 6.95
CA ASP A 97 -14.50 -6.64 6.15
C ASP A 97 -14.09 -7.93 5.44
N VAL A 98 -12.93 -7.94 4.79
CA VAL A 98 -12.42 -9.11 4.05
C VAL A 98 -12.13 -10.28 4.98
N GLU A 99 -11.52 -10.04 6.15
CA GLU A 99 -11.26 -11.10 7.13
C GLU A 99 -12.57 -11.72 7.64
N THR A 100 -13.57 -10.90 7.95
CA THR A 100 -14.87 -11.37 8.46
C THR A 100 -15.64 -12.21 7.43
N ARG A 101 -15.45 -11.97 6.12
CA ARG A 101 -16.13 -12.75 5.06
C ARG A 101 -15.77 -14.24 5.06
N GLY A 102 -14.53 -14.59 5.42
CA GLY A 102 -14.09 -15.99 5.48
C GLY A 102 -14.99 -16.84 6.39
N ASP A 103 -15.34 -16.28 7.55
CA ASP A 103 -16.14 -16.96 8.57
C ASP A 103 -17.60 -17.11 8.14
N ILE A 104 -18.16 -16.15 7.39
CA ILE A 104 -19.55 -16.19 6.92
C ILE A 104 -19.77 -17.34 5.93
N TYR A 105 -18.81 -17.61 5.02
CA TYR A 105 -18.92 -18.73 4.09
C TYR A 105 -18.96 -20.09 4.80
N GLU A 106 -18.25 -20.22 5.92
CA GLU A 106 -18.23 -21.45 6.72
C GLU A 106 -19.54 -21.64 7.51
N ILE A 107 -20.10 -20.55 8.05
CA ILE A 107 -21.38 -20.53 8.77
C ILE A 107 -22.56 -20.81 7.82
N GLU A 108 -22.58 -20.21 6.63
CA GLU A 108 -23.63 -20.46 5.63
C GLU A 108 -23.65 -21.93 5.20
N ALA A 109 -22.48 -22.54 4.94
CA ALA A 109 -22.39 -23.95 4.56
C ALA A 109 -22.91 -24.92 5.65
N ASN A 110 -22.83 -24.53 6.93
CA ASN A 110 -23.30 -25.34 8.05
C ASN A 110 -24.81 -25.20 8.32
N VAL A 111 -25.36 -23.99 8.18
CA VAL A 111 -26.73 -23.67 8.60
C VAL A 111 -27.74 -23.72 7.44
N VAL A 112 -27.34 -23.28 6.26
CA VAL A 112 -28.18 -23.23 5.06
C VAL A 112 -27.45 -24.07 4.03
N ASN A 113 -27.85 -25.32 3.81
CA ASN A 113 -27.18 -26.31 2.94
C ASN A 113 -27.14 -25.88 1.45
N ILE A 114 -26.48 -24.77 1.17
CA ILE A 114 -26.26 -24.12 -0.11
C ILE A 114 -24.82 -24.45 -0.45
N LYS A 115 -24.65 -25.49 -1.26
CA LYS A 115 -23.38 -25.80 -1.88
C LYS A 115 -23.09 -24.67 -2.86
N SER A 116 -22.24 -23.71 -2.48
CA SER A 116 -21.87 -22.57 -3.32
C SER A 116 -21.45 -23.08 -4.70
N PRO A 117 -22.16 -22.74 -5.79
CA PRO A 117 -21.87 -23.24 -7.14
C PRO A 117 -20.46 -22.91 -7.65
N VAL A 118 -19.73 -22.01 -6.99
CA VAL A 118 -18.36 -21.64 -7.32
C VAL A 118 -17.52 -21.79 -6.05
N ARG A 119 -16.82 -22.91 -5.93
CA ARG A 119 -15.74 -23.09 -4.94
C ARG A 119 -14.48 -22.44 -5.51
N PRO A 120 -13.63 -21.77 -4.71
CA PRO A 120 -12.30 -21.40 -5.18
C PRO A 120 -11.56 -22.69 -5.57
N MET A 121 -11.12 -22.78 -6.83
CA MET A 121 -10.36 -23.94 -7.32
C MET A 121 -9.11 -24.11 -6.47
N THR A 122 -9.04 -25.21 -5.74
CA THR A 122 -7.84 -25.58 -4.99
C THR A 122 -6.87 -26.28 -5.92
N ASP A 123 -5.57 -26.34 -5.60
CA ASP A 123 -4.54 -26.93 -6.47
C ASP A 123 -4.83 -28.42 -6.83
N GLY A 124 -5.62 -29.11 -6.00
CA GLY A 124 -6.13 -30.46 -6.28
C GLY A 124 -7.20 -30.55 -7.38
N ASP A 125 -7.90 -29.47 -7.70
CA ASP A 125 -8.93 -29.42 -8.76
C ASP A 125 -8.30 -29.28 -10.15
N VAL A 126 -7.08 -28.74 -10.24
CA VAL A 126 -6.34 -28.60 -11.50
C VAL A 126 -5.81 -29.96 -11.98
N HIS A 127 -5.38 -30.81 -11.04
CA HIS A 127 -4.82 -32.13 -11.36
C HIS A 127 -5.87 -33.21 -11.70
N SER A 128 -7.14 -33.01 -11.35
CA SER A 128 -8.21 -33.98 -11.63
C SER A 128 -8.88 -33.80 -13.00
N GLY A 129 -8.59 -32.71 -13.72
CA GLY A 129 -9.19 -32.40 -15.02
C GLY A 129 -8.62 -33.13 -16.24
N HIS A 130 -7.61 -33.99 -16.09
CA HIS A 130 -6.91 -34.64 -17.23
C HIS A 130 -7.11 -36.16 -17.36
N GLY A 131 -8.03 -36.76 -16.59
CA GLY A 131 -8.16 -38.22 -16.48
C GLY A 131 -9.54 -38.79 -16.81
N GLY A 132 -10.25 -38.28 -17.82
CA GLY A 132 -11.62 -38.75 -18.08
C GLY A 132 -12.16 -38.42 -19.46
N SER A 133 -11.46 -38.79 -20.52
CA SER A 133 -12.07 -38.93 -21.85
C SER A 133 -11.49 -40.15 -22.55
N SER A 134 -11.90 -41.31 -22.08
CA SER A 134 -11.84 -42.56 -22.83
C SER A 134 -12.99 -43.44 -22.35
N ASP A 135 -13.82 -43.81 -23.32
CA ASP A 135 -14.70 -44.99 -23.35
C ASP A 135 -16.21 -44.70 -23.29
N HIS A 136 -16.77 -44.76 -24.53
CA HIS A 136 -18.05 -45.36 -24.96
C HIS A 136 -19.36 -45.05 -24.23
#